data_AF-A0A972SLG8-F1
#
_entry.id   AF-A0A972SLG8-F1
#
_cell.length_a   1.000
_cell.length_b   1.000
_cell.length_c   1.000
_cell.angle_alpha   90.00
_cell.angle_beta   90.00
_cell.angle_gamma   90.00
#
_symmetry.space_group_name_H-M   'P 1'
#
loop_
_entity.id
_entity.type
_entity.pdbx_description
1 polymer ?
#
loop_
_entity_poly.entity_id
_entity_poly.type
_entity_poly.pdbx_seq_one_letter_code
_entity_poly.pdbx_strand_id
1 'polypeptide(L)'
;MAKHSPYSVVLTYNEDLQQLIVHAIDPNRLALLMAEALEMPILLDEYDFKLDDEFARRLGVAMLNLIGAGQPNIKRYMTVTQEPIDKP
;
A
#
# COMPACT_ATOMS: atom_id res chain seq x y z
N MET A 1 -22.25 -16.83 -0.01
CA MET A 1 -21.18 -15.80 -0.03
C MET A 1 -20.66 -15.69 1.39
N ALA A 2 -19.34 -15.84 1.60
CA ALA A 2 -18.77 -15.76 2.94
C ALA A 2 -19.00 -14.35 3.52
N LYS A 3 -19.34 -14.27 4.81
CA LYS A 3 -19.60 -13.00 5.49
C LYS A 3 -18.25 -12.38 5.86
N HIS A 4 -17.75 -11.52 4.98
CA HIS A 4 -16.49 -10.81 5.19
C HIS A 4 -16.71 -9.67 6.20
N SER A 5 -15.84 -9.61 7.22
CA SER A 5 -15.72 -8.43 8.10
C SER A 5 -14.73 -7.44 7.46
N PRO A 6 -14.71 -6.16 7.89
CA PRO A 6 -13.68 -5.23 7.44
C PRO A 6 -12.27 -5.81 7.67
N TYR A 7 -11.40 -5.66 6.69
CA TYR A 7 -10.00 -6.08 6.77
C TYR A 7 -9.08 -4.89 6.56
N SER A 8 -7.95 -4.90 7.26
CA SER A 8 -6.77 -4.15 6.90
C SER A 8 -5.88 -5.00 6.01
N VAL A 9 -5.24 -4.39 5.02
CA VAL A 9 -4.29 -5.06 4.13
C VAL A 9 -2.87 -4.73 4.56
N VAL A 10 -2.05 -5.76 4.76
CA VAL A 10 -0.60 -5.63 4.95
C VAL A 10 0.11 -6.22 3.75
N LEU A 11 0.93 -5.40 3.09
CA LEU A 11 1.77 -5.80 1.98
C LEU A 11 3.22 -5.90 2.45
N THR A 12 3.84 -7.06 2.27
CA THR A 12 5.23 -7.31 2.65
C THR A 12 6.02 -7.81 1.45
N TYR A 13 7.26 -7.35 1.29
CA TYR A 13 8.20 -7.91 0.33
C TYR A 13 9.18 -8.86 1.01
N ASN A 14 9.16 -10.11 0.57
CA ASN A 14 10.14 -11.12 0.95
C ASN A 14 11.26 -11.14 -0.11
N GLU A 15 12.45 -10.65 0.27
CA GLU A 15 13.59 -10.58 -0.64
C GLU A 15 14.12 -11.96 -1.06
N ASP A 16 14.16 -12.91 -0.12
CA ASP A 16 14.72 -14.25 -0.35
C ASP A 16 13.90 -15.03 -1.39
N LEU A 17 12.58 -14.92 -1.30
CA LEU A 17 11.62 -15.58 -2.18
C LEU A 17 11.18 -14.70 -3.35
N GLN A 18 11.66 -13.44 -3.40
CA GLN A 18 11.33 -12.46 -4.44
C GLN A 18 9.82 -12.29 -4.66
N GLN A 19 9.04 -12.25 -3.58
CA GLN A 19 7.58 -12.21 -3.66
C GLN A 19 6.97 -11.12 -2.78
N LEU A 20 5.85 -10.58 -3.24
CA LEU A 20 4.96 -9.75 -2.46
C LEU A 20 3.90 -10.64 -1.80
N ILE A 21 3.69 -10.45 -0.50
CA ILE A 21 2.72 -11.19 0.29
C ILE A 21 1.66 -10.20 0.77
N VAL A 22 0.40 -10.49 0.43
CA VAL A 22 -0.77 -9.71 0.83
C VAL A 22 -1.48 -10.45 1.95
N HIS A 23 -1.60 -9.82 3.12
CA HIS A 23 -2.34 -10.34 4.25
C HIS A 23 -3.61 -9.51 4.48
N ALA A 24 -4.75 -10.18 4.61
CA ALA A 24 -5.98 -9.58 5.13
C ALA A 24 -6.06 -9.85 6.64
N ILE A 25 -6.03 -8.80 7.45
CA ILE A 25 -5.94 -8.87 8.91
C ILE A 25 -7.12 -8.13 9.54
N ASP A 26 -7.63 -8.62 10.67
CA ASP A 26 -8.60 -7.88 11.49
C ASP A 26 -7.99 -6.54 11.95
N PRO A 27 -8.61 -5.39 11.60
CA PRO A 27 -8.10 -4.07 11.96
C PRO A 27 -7.87 -3.90 13.47
N ASN A 28 -8.71 -4.51 14.31
CA ASN A 28 -8.60 -4.39 15.77
C ASN A 28 -7.29 -5.01 16.29
N ARG A 29 -6.73 -5.98 15.57
CA ARG A 29 -5.45 -6.61 15.92
C ARG A 29 -4.25 -5.76 15.52
N LEU A 30 -4.42 -4.84 14.57
CA LEU A 30 -3.36 -3.93 14.12
C LEU A 30 -3.32 -2.62 14.90
N ALA A 31 -4.42 -2.24 15.56
CA ALA A 31 -4.56 -0.94 16.22
C ALA A 31 -3.36 -0.55 17.13
N LEU A 32 -2.85 -1.50 17.92
CA LEU A 32 -1.68 -1.25 18.79
C LEU A 32 -0.38 -1.03 18.00
N LEU A 33 -0.20 -1.77 16.90
CA LEU A 33 1.00 -1.66 16.05
C LEU A 33 1.01 -0.38 15.22
N MET A 34 -0.17 0.16 14.89
CA MET A 34 -0.30 1.37 14.08
C MET A 34 0.06 2.66 14.84
N ALA A 35 0.02 2.66 16.17
CA ALA A 35 0.28 3.86 16.98
C ALA A 35 1.70 4.44 16.83
N GLU A 36 2.67 3.62 16.41
CA GLU A 36 4.07 4.01 16.22
C GLU A 36 4.50 3.91 14.74
N ALA A 37 3.57 3.57 13.84
CA ALA A 37 3.86 3.37 12.44
C ALA A 37 3.93 4.70 11.67
N LEU A 38 4.70 4.72 10.58
CA LEU A 38 4.64 5.82 9.62
C LEU A 38 3.25 5.84 8.98
N GLU A 39 2.52 6.93 9.20
CA GLU A 39 1.22 7.18 8.60
C GLU A 39 1.38 8.10 7.38
N MET A 40 0.77 7.70 6.26
CA MET A 40 0.65 8.52 5.06
C MET A 40 -0.84 8.55 4.69
N PRO A 41 -1.60 9.51 5.22
CA PRO A 41 -3.04 9.59 4.94
C PRO A 41 -3.26 9.94 3.47
N ILE A 42 -4.18 9.22 2.82
CA ILE A 42 -4.65 9.50 1.46
C ILE A 42 -6.10 9.95 1.59
N LEU A 43 -6.34 11.25 1.40
CA LEU A 43 -7.66 11.83 1.56
C LEU A 43 -8.48 11.63 0.28
N LEU A 44 -9.70 11.10 0.40
CA LEU A 44 -10.51 10.76 -0.77
C LEU A 44 -11.09 11.98 -1.48
N ASP A 45 -11.26 13.09 -0.77
CA ASP A 45 -11.75 14.35 -1.33
C ASP A 45 -10.75 14.98 -2.34
N GLU A 46 -9.45 14.76 -2.16
CA GLU A 46 -8.41 15.13 -3.12
C GLU A 46 -8.53 14.38 -4.47
N TYR A 47 -9.31 13.30 -4.50
CA TYR A 47 -9.55 12.47 -5.70
C TYR A 47 -11.01 12.48 -6.15
N ASP A 48 -11.79 13.52 -5.81
CA ASP A 48 -13.23 13.62 -6.11
C ASP A 48 -14.03 12.39 -5.61
N PHE A 49 -13.55 11.71 -4.56
CA PHE A 49 -14.08 10.43 -4.07
C PHE A 49 -14.12 9.32 -5.12
N LYS A 50 -13.27 9.39 -6.15
CA LYS A 50 -13.16 8.39 -7.22
C LYS A 50 -11.92 7.53 -7.01
N LEU A 51 -12.17 6.23 -6.91
CA LEU A 51 -11.14 5.20 -6.85
C LEU A 51 -11.05 4.51 -8.21
N ASP A 52 -10.62 5.25 -9.23
CA ASP A 52 -10.51 4.74 -10.60
C ASP A 52 -9.17 4.01 -10.85
N ASP A 53 -8.98 3.55 -12.09
CA ASP A 53 -7.77 2.80 -12.48
C ASP A 53 -6.50 3.63 -12.27
N GLU A 54 -6.58 4.95 -12.42
CA GLU A 54 -5.45 5.85 -12.25
C GLU A 54 -5.10 6.04 -10.77
N PHE A 55 -6.11 6.20 -9.91
CA PHE A 55 -5.92 6.15 -8.46
C PHE A 55 -5.30 4.82 -8.02
N ALA A 56 -5.86 3.70 -8.47
CA ALA A 56 -5.38 2.36 -8.11
C ALA A 56 -3.92 2.15 -8.55
N ARG A 57 -3.56 2.64 -9.75
CA ARG A 57 -2.19 2.63 -10.25
C ARG A 57 -1.26 3.42 -9.34
N ARG A 58 -1.61 4.67 -9.00
CA ARG A 58 -0.79 5.55 -8.14
C ARG A 58 -0.62 4.97 -6.74
N LEU A 59 -1.69 4.44 -6.15
CA LEU A 59 -1.65 3.75 -4.86
C LEU A 59 -0.68 2.57 -4.89
N GLY A 60 -0.74 1.73 -5.93
CA GLY A 60 0.19 0.61 -6.09
C GLY A 60 1.65 1.06 -6.17
N VAL A 61 1.94 2.09 -6.97
CA VAL A 61 3.30 2.66 -7.09
C VAL A 61 3.80 3.20 -5.76
N ALA A 62 2.94 3.90 -5.01
CA ALA A 62 3.25 4.42 -3.69
C ALA A 62 3.68 3.33 -2.71
N MET A 63 2.91 2.24 -2.62
CA MET A 63 3.21 1.12 -1.72
C MET A 63 4.53 0.46 -2.11
N LEU A 64 4.80 0.27 -3.40
CA LEU A 64 6.07 -0.28 -3.89
C LEU A 64 7.26 0.66 -3.61
N ASN A 65 7.08 1.97 -3.75
CA ASN A 65 8.10 2.95 -3.42
C ASN A 65 8.40 2.97 -1.92
N LEU A 66 7.38 2.87 -1.06
CA LEU A 66 7.54 2.79 0.40
C LEU A 66 8.32 1.53 0.81
N ILE A 67 7.96 0.37 0.25
CA ILE A 67 8.74 -0.86 0.42
C ILE A 67 10.17 -0.65 -0.08
N GLY A 68 10.35 -0.07 -1.26
CA GLY A 68 11.67 0.20 -1.85
C GLY A 68 12.51 1.22 -1.09
N ALA A 69 11.93 2.01 -0.19
CA ALA A 69 12.68 2.89 0.71
C ALA A 69 13.41 2.10 1.80
N GLY A 70 12.78 1.03 2.33
CA GLY A 70 13.40 0.12 3.31
C GLY A 70 14.14 -1.07 2.68
N GLN A 71 13.73 -1.50 1.50
CA GLN A 71 14.19 -2.71 0.80
C GLN A 71 14.54 -2.36 -0.66
N PRO A 72 15.67 -1.67 -0.92
CA PRO A 72 15.95 -1.06 -2.23
C PRO A 72 16.11 -2.07 -3.36
N ASN A 73 16.35 -3.35 -3.05
CA ASN A 73 16.50 -4.40 -4.04
C ASN A 73 15.26 -4.56 -4.92
N ILE A 74 14.06 -4.31 -4.39
CA ILE A 74 12.81 -4.43 -5.16
C ILE A 74 12.79 -3.48 -6.38
N LYS A 75 13.50 -2.35 -6.31
CA LYS A 75 13.52 -1.34 -7.38
C LYS A 75 14.00 -1.89 -8.72
N ARG A 76 14.83 -2.94 -8.73
CA ARG A 76 15.28 -3.60 -9.96
C ARG A 76 14.15 -4.30 -10.73
N TYR A 77 13.04 -4.61 -10.06
CA TYR A 77 11.85 -5.24 -10.64
C TYR A 77 10.74 -4.22 -10.96
N MET A 78 10.94 -2.94 -10.63
CA MET A 78 9.93 -1.90 -10.81
C MET A 78 10.11 -1.21 -12.16
N THR A 79 9.16 -1.40 -13.06
CA THR A 79 9.02 -0.65 -14.32
C THR A 79 7.85 0.33 -14.30
N VAL A 80 7.39 0.67 -13.10
CA VAL A 80 6.22 1.51 -12.89
C VAL A 80 6.50 2.98 -13.20
N THR A 81 5.50 3.67 -13.76
CA THR A 81 5.56 5.12 -13.95
C THR A 81 5.53 5.82 -12.60
N GLN A 82 6.61 6.55 -12.31
CA GLN A 82 6.75 7.33 -11.09
C GLN A 82 5.95 8.62 -11.21
N GLU A 83 4.86 8.73 -10.45
CA GLU A 83 4.12 9.97 -10.28
C GLU A 83 3.91 10.23 -8.79
N PRO A 84 4.02 11.49 -8.32
CA PRO A 84 3.68 11.84 -6.95
C PRO A 84 2.19 11.56 -6.70
N ILE A 85 1.88 11.02 -5.53
CA ILE A 85 0.50 10.92 -5.04
C ILE A 85 -0.06 12.33 -4.82
N ASP A 86 0.78 13.23 -4.27
CA ASP A 86 0.46 14.59 -3.85
C ASP A 86 0.46 15.64 -4.99
N LYS A 87 0.19 15.26 -6.24
CA LYS A 87 0.01 16.30 -7.26
C LYS A 87 -1.30 17.05 -6.94
N PRO A 88 -1.25 18.37 -6.66
CA PRO A 88 -2.43 19.18 -6.45
C PRO A 88 -3.30 19.29 -7.70
#